data_AF-A0A2M7N568-F1
#
_entry.id   AF-A0A2M7N568-F1
#
_cell.length_a   1.000
_cell.length_b   1.000
_cell.length_c   1.000
_cell.angle_alpha   90.00
_cell.angle_beta   90.00
_cell.angle_gamma   90.00
#
_symmetry.space_group_name_H-M   'P 1'
#
loop_
_entity.id
_entity.type
_entity.pdbx_description
1 polymer ?
#
loop_
_entity_poly.entity_id
_entity_poly.type
_entity_poly.pdbx_seq_one_letter_code
_entity_poly.pdbx_strand_id
1 'polypeptide(L)'
;MFNITAISAFTDNYIWAIHNDRHAVIVDPGEAAPVLSFLAARKLALTGIFCTHRHHDHIGGIAELRAVYNVPVFGRRHEKNPH
;
A
#
# COMPACT_ATOMS: atom_id res chain seq x y z
N MET A 1 17.79 -6.84 -6.00
CA MET A 1 17.65 -7.00 -4.54
C MET A 1 16.31 -6.40 -4.12
N PHE A 2 15.64 -6.92 -3.11
CA PHE A 2 14.45 -6.29 -2.54
C PHE A 2 14.82 -5.54 -1.25
N ASN A 3 14.19 -4.39 -1.04
CA ASN A 3 14.29 -3.55 0.14
C ASN A 3 12.93 -3.51 0.83
N ILE A 4 12.95 -3.33 2.15
CA ILE A 4 11.75 -3.14 2.97
C ILE A 4 11.88 -1.78 3.63
N THR A 5 10.95 -0.88 3.34
CA THR A 5 10.91 0.47 3.92
C THR A 5 9.64 0.66 4.72
N ALA A 6 9.77 1.15 5.95
CA ALA A 6 8.64 1.61 6.75
C ALA A 6 8.24 3.02 6.31
N ILE A 7 6.96 3.22 6.00
CA ILE A 7 6.36 4.53 5.72
C ILE A 7 5.45 4.85 6.89
N SER A 8 5.75 5.91 7.64
CA SER A 8 4.90 6.37 8.75
C SER A 8 3.51 6.79 8.24
N ALA A 9 2.47 6.37 8.97
CA ALA A 9 1.08 6.76 8.75
C ALA A 9 0.39 6.99 10.11
N PHE A 10 -0.61 7.86 10.12
CA PHE A 10 -1.31 8.31 11.34
C PHE A 10 -0.32 8.73 12.44
N THR A 11 -0.53 8.24 13.66
CA THR A 11 0.30 8.51 14.83
C THR A 11 1.38 7.46 15.05
N ASP A 12 1.09 6.21 14.77
CA ASP A 12 1.86 5.05 15.23
C ASP A 12 1.79 3.84 14.27
N ASN A 13 1.12 3.98 13.11
CA ASN A 13 1.07 2.93 12.11
C ASN A 13 2.29 3.00 11.17
N TYR A 14 2.67 1.84 10.66
CA TYR A 14 3.58 1.72 9.52
C TYR A 14 2.87 1.06 8.35
N ILE A 15 2.97 1.70 7.19
CA ILE A 15 2.71 1.09 5.89
C ILE A 15 4.04 0.51 5.40
N TRP A 16 4.08 -0.78 5.06
CA TRP A 16 5.31 -1.40 4.59
C TRP A 16 5.40 -1.37 3.07
N ALA A 17 6.51 -0.85 2.54
CA ALA A 17 6.85 -0.94 1.13
C ALA A 17 7.91 -2.03 0.92
N ILE A 18 7.54 -3.07 0.19
CA ILE A 18 8.48 -4.10 -0.30
C ILE A 18 8.77 -3.74 -1.75
N HIS A 19 10.01 -3.35 -2.06
CA HIS A 19 10.31 -2.78 -3.37
C HIS A 19 11.70 -3.13 -3.88
N ASN A 20 11.91 -2.99 -5.18
CA ASN A 20 13.24 -2.88 -5.78
C ASN A 20 13.42 -1.47 -6.34
N ASP A 21 14.29 -1.29 -7.34
CA ASP A 21 14.57 0.03 -7.93
C ASP A 21 13.49 0.51 -8.90
N ARG A 22 12.48 -0.32 -9.21
CA ARG A 22 11.44 -0.02 -10.20
C ARG A 22 10.02 -0.29 -9.73
N HIS A 23 9.82 -1.31 -8.89
CA HIS A 23 8.51 -1.81 -8.52
C HIS A 23 8.36 -1.88 -7.00
N ALA A 24 7.14 -1.65 -6.52
CA ALA A 24 6.79 -1.76 -5.12
C ALA A 24 5.47 -2.52 -4.92
N VAL A 25 5.41 -3.29 -3.84
CA VAL A 25 4.19 -3.80 -3.23
C VAL A 25 4.01 -3.08 -1.90
N ILE A 26 2.78 -2.62 -1.64
CA ILE A 26 2.43 -1.87 -0.43
C ILE A 26 1.57 -2.74 0.49
N VAL A 27 1.94 -2.81 1.77
CA VAL A 27 1.22 -3.58 2.78
C VAL A 27 0.48 -2.63 3.70
N ASP A 28 -0.82 -2.87 3.88
CA ASP A 28 -1.71 -2.15 4.79
C ASP A 28 -1.74 -0.63 4.60
N PRO A 29 -2.04 -0.11 3.39
CA PRO A 29 -2.12 1.33 3.18
C PRO A 29 -3.37 1.93 3.83
N GLY A 30 -3.26 2.28 5.10
CA GLY A 30 -4.27 3.06 5.83
C GLY A 30 -4.50 4.45 5.26
N GLU A 31 -3.43 5.08 4.74
CA GLU A 31 -3.46 6.37 4.07
C GLU A 31 -2.76 6.29 2.70
N ALA A 32 -3.33 6.94 1.68
CA ALA A 32 -2.75 6.95 0.34
C ALA A 32 -1.63 7.98 0.17
N ALA A 33 -1.80 9.17 0.76
CA ALA A 33 -0.86 10.30 0.62
C ALA A 33 0.61 9.97 0.91
N PRO A 34 0.97 9.30 2.04
CA PRO A 34 2.36 8.96 2.31
C PRO A 34 2.91 7.90 1.33
N VAL A 35 2.05 6.99 0.85
CA VAL A 35 2.41 5.99 -0.17
C VAL A 35 2.68 6.65 -1.52
N LEU A 36 1.79 7.54 -1.98
CA LEU A 36 1.95 8.28 -3.23
C LEU A 36 3.25 9.09 -3.22
N SER A 37 3.53 9.78 -2.12
CA SER A 37 4.77 10.55 -1.93
C SER A 37 6.01 9.64 -2.00
N PHE A 38 5.98 8.49 -1.33
CA PHE A 38 7.08 7.52 -1.33
C PHE A 38 7.37 6.98 -2.74
N LEU A 39 6.33 6.57 -3.46
CA LEU A 39 6.43 6.01 -4.82
C LEU A 39 6.96 7.06 -5.80
N ALA A 40 6.41 8.29 -5.75
CA ALA A 40 6.82 9.39 -6.63
C ALA A 40 8.28 9.77 -6.42
N ALA A 41 8.72 9.94 -5.16
CA ALA A 41 10.09 10.32 -4.83
C ALA A 41 11.13 9.30 -5.34
N ARG A 42 10.75 8.02 -5.42
CA ARG A 42 11.63 6.92 -5.85
C ARG A 42 11.37 6.44 -7.27
N LYS A 43 10.41 7.06 -7.98
CA LYS A 43 9.97 6.66 -9.33
C LYS A 43 9.58 5.17 -9.40
N LEU A 44 8.93 4.67 -8.36
CA LEU A 44 8.49 3.28 -8.26
C LEU A 44 7.09 3.13 -8.86
N ALA A 45 6.91 2.08 -9.66
CA ALA A 45 5.60 1.61 -10.08
C ALA A 45 5.00 0.73 -8.98
N LEU A 46 3.80 1.07 -8.50
CA LEU A 46 3.02 0.18 -7.66
C LEU A 46 2.58 -1.03 -8.49
N THR A 47 2.81 -2.25 -7.99
CA THR A 47 2.43 -3.50 -8.70
C THR A 47 1.41 -4.34 -7.94
N GLY A 48 1.16 -4.02 -6.67
CA GLY A 48 0.17 -4.72 -5.86
C GLY A 48 0.03 -4.10 -4.48
N ILE A 49 -1.10 -4.37 -3.85
CA ILE A 49 -1.37 -4.02 -2.45
C ILE A 49 -1.67 -5.31 -1.69
N PHE A 50 -1.15 -5.45 -0.48
CA PHE A 50 -1.48 -6.55 0.42
C PHE A 50 -2.17 -6.01 1.67
N CYS A 51 -3.27 -6.62 2.08
CA CYS A 51 -4.04 -6.22 3.27
C CYS A 51 -4.10 -7.40 4.24
N THR A 52 -3.62 -7.17 5.46
CA THR A 52 -3.61 -8.17 6.52
C THR A 52 -5.01 -8.36 7.11
N HIS A 53 -5.73 -7.26 7.36
CA HIS A 53 -7.09 -7.24 7.89
C HIS A 53 -7.84 -5.95 7.48
N ARG A 54 -9.00 -5.69 8.07
CA ARG A 54 -10.01 -4.73 7.58
C ARG A 54 -10.20 -3.48 8.42
N HIS A 55 -9.38 -3.27 9.44
CA HIS A 55 -9.49 -2.03 10.18
C HIS A 55 -9.13 -0.85 9.28
N HIS A 56 -9.79 0.27 9.50
CA HIS A 56 -9.76 1.42 8.59
C HIS A 56 -8.33 1.93 8.38
N ASP A 57 -7.53 1.94 9.43
CA ASP A 57 -6.11 2.29 9.48
C ASP A 57 -5.20 1.34 8.69
N HIS A 58 -5.72 0.24 8.12
CA HIS A 58 -4.99 -0.67 7.23
C HIS A 58 -5.53 -0.66 5.78
N ILE A 59 -6.75 -0.17 5.55
CA ILE A 59 -7.40 -0.24 4.23
C ILE A 59 -7.86 1.11 3.66
N GLY A 60 -7.80 2.18 4.45
CA GLY A 60 -8.38 3.48 4.12
C GLY A 60 -7.83 4.10 2.83
N GLY A 61 -6.56 3.86 2.51
CA GLY A 61 -5.89 4.39 1.32
C GLY A 61 -6.06 3.56 0.05
N ILE A 62 -6.64 2.36 0.13
CA ILE A 62 -6.68 1.43 -1.02
C ILE A 62 -7.44 2.01 -2.21
N ALA A 63 -8.61 2.62 -1.97
CA ALA A 63 -9.47 3.11 -3.03
C ALA A 63 -8.78 4.21 -3.87
N GLU A 64 -8.11 5.14 -3.19
CA GLU A 64 -7.36 6.22 -3.82
C GLU A 64 -6.13 5.68 -4.58
N LEU A 65 -5.36 4.75 -3.99
CA LEU A 65 -4.22 4.13 -4.66
C LEU A 65 -4.64 3.36 -5.92
N ARG A 66 -5.77 2.65 -5.88
CA ARG A 66 -6.31 1.93 -7.05
C ARG A 66 -6.78 2.88 -8.15
N ALA A 67 -7.31 4.05 -7.80
CA ALA A 67 -7.70 5.06 -8.78
C ALA A 67 -6.50 5.57 -9.60
N VAL A 68 -5.30 5.53 -9.02
CA VAL A 68 -4.06 5.97 -9.69
C VAL A 68 -3.34 4.84 -10.42
N TYR A 69 -3.18 3.66 -9.80
CA TYR A 69 -2.27 2.61 -10.31
C TYR A 69 -2.95 1.37 -10.90
N ASN A 70 -4.28 1.21 -10.78
CA ASN A 70 -5.03 0.04 -11.25
C ASN A 70 -4.33 -1.31 -11.00
N VAL A 71 -3.95 -1.57 -9.74
CA VAL A 71 -3.22 -2.76 -9.31
C VAL A 71 -4.11 -3.77 -8.59
N PRO A 72 -3.74 -5.07 -8.57
CA PRO A 72 -4.41 -6.05 -7.74
C PRO A 72 -4.25 -5.75 -6.24
N VAL A 73 -5.28 -6.09 -5.48
CA VAL A 73 -5.27 -6.04 -4.01
C VAL A 73 -5.45 -7.46 -3.49
N PHE A 74 -4.53 -7.90 -2.65
CA PHE A 74 -4.50 -9.23 -2.05
C PHE A 74 -4.85 -9.14 -0.57
N GLY A 75 -5.51 -10.16 -0.03
CA GLY A 75 -5.79 -10.26 1.40
C GLY A 75 -6.63 -11.49 1.72
N ARG A 76 -6.97 -11.67 2.99
CA ARG A 76 -7.86 -12.77 3.41
C ARG A 76 -9.24 -12.61 2.77
N ARG A 77 -9.68 -13.58 1.95
CA ARG A 77 -11.03 -13.59 1.34
C ARG A 77 -12.11 -13.43 2.41
N HIS A 78 -12.95 -12.41 2.26
CA HIS A 78 -14.13 -12.17 3.08
C HIS A 78 -15.10 -11.27 2.29
N GLU A 79 -16.40 -11.41 2.53
CA GLU A 79 -17.47 -10.80 1.71
C GLU A 79 -17.36 -9.28 1.50
N LYS A 80 -16.96 -8.48 2.52
CA LYS A 80 -16.93 -7.01 2.39
C LYS A 80 -15.54 -6.43 2.03
N ASN A 81 -14.66 -7.18 1.36
CA ASN A 81 -13.29 -6.71 1.14
C ASN A 81 -13.27 -5.84 -0.12
N PRO A 82 -12.39 -4.83 -0.19
CA PRO A 82 -12.30 -3.95 -1.35
C PRO A 82 -11.59 -4.57 -2.57
N HIS A 83 -11.38 -5.89 -2.60
CA HIS A 83 -10.73 -6.64 -3.68
C HIS A 83 -11.66 -7.62 -4.37
#